data_AF-A0AAD5A4G3-F1
#
_entry.id   AF-A0AAD5A4G3-F1
#
_cell.length_a   1.000
_cell.length_b   1.000
_cell.length_c   1.000
_cell.angle_alpha   90.00
_cell.angle_beta   90.00
_cell.angle_gamma   90.00
#
_symmetry.space_group_name_H-M   'P 1'
#
loop_
_entity.id
_entity.type
_entity.pdbx_description
1 polymer ?
#
loop_
_entity_poly.entity_id
_entity_poly.type
_entity_poly.pdbx_seq_one_letter_code
_entity_poly.pdbx_strand_id
1 'polypeptide(L)'
;LEVAELKMLRFPLGVTRMDRNWIRNEFIRGTAHVGRFGDKVREAIFRWFGHVQRRDTEYIGRRMLRLELPGSRKRGRPRRRFIDVVKEDMQVVGVTEAYVEDRGLWRQMICCGDP
;
A
#
# COMPACT_ATOMS: atom_id res chain seq x y z
N LEU A 1 -0.13 -6.39 8.94
CA LEU A 1 -1.50 -6.20 8.39
C LEU A 1 -2.09 -7.51 7.93
N GLU A 2 -1.37 -8.30 7.13
CA GLU A 2 -1.84 -9.62 6.66
C GLU A 2 -2.23 -10.61 7.77
N VAL A 3 -1.50 -10.63 8.89
CA VAL A 3 -1.84 -11.52 10.02
C VAL A 3 -3.20 -11.16 10.64
N ALA A 4 -3.51 -9.86 10.75
CA ALA A 4 -4.77 -9.39 11.30
C ALA A 4 -5.92 -9.67 10.33
N GLU A 5 -5.74 -9.34 9.04
CA GLU A 5 -6.65 -9.68 7.94
C GLU A 5 -7.02 -11.17 7.97
N LEU A 6 -6.03 -12.05 7.93
CA LEU A 6 -6.26 -13.49 7.91
C LEU A 6 -6.91 -14.01 9.19
N LYS A 7 -6.69 -13.37 10.34
CA LYS A 7 -7.37 -13.72 11.59
C LYS A 7 -8.85 -13.32 11.52
N MET A 8 -9.15 -12.15 10.97
CA MET A 8 -10.51 -11.67 10.75
C MET A 8 -11.28 -12.51 9.73
N LEU A 9 -10.62 -12.99 8.67
CA LEU A 9 -11.25 -13.88 7.66
C LEU A 9 -11.51 -15.29 8.21
N ARG A 10 -10.60 -15.83 9.03
CA ARG A 10 -10.75 -17.18 9.60
C ARG A 10 -11.90 -17.30 10.59
N PHE A 11 -12.19 -16.23 11.34
CA PHE A 11 -13.22 -16.24 12.38
C PHE A 11 -14.64 -16.58 11.85
N PRO A 12 -15.20 -15.86 10.84
CA PRO A 12 -16.50 -16.19 10.29
C PRO A 12 -16.50 -17.49 9.48
N LEU A 13 -15.36 -17.89 8.91
CA LEU A 13 -15.21 -19.14 8.16
C LEU A 13 -15.02 -20.38 9.06
N GLY A 14 -14.99 -20.20 10.39
CA GLY A 14 -14.83 -21.31 11.34
C GLY A 14 -13.48 -22.04 11.25
N VAL A 15 -12.47 -21.44 10.60
CA VAL A 15 -11.16 -22.08 10.38
C VAL A 15 -10.38 -22.10 11.69
N THR A 16 -10.15 -23.30 12.22
CA THR A 16 -9.50 -23.49 13.51
C THR A 16 -7.98 -23.55 13.38
N ARG A 17 -7.28 -23.67 14.52
CA ARG A 17 -5.82 -23.86 14.52
C ARG A 17 -5.39 -25.20 13.92
N MET A 18 -6.24 -26.23 13.92
CA MET A 18 -5.92 -27.53 13.31
C MET A 18 -5.91 -27.44 11.78
N ASP A 19 -6.85 -26.68 11.23
CA ASP A 19 -6.96 -26.44 9.79
C ASP A 19 -5.88 -25.50 9.26
N ARG A 20 -5.25 -24.74 10.15
CA ARG A 20 -4.25 -23.71 9.82
C ARG A 20 -3.05 -24.25 9.05
N ASN A 21 -2.68 -25.52 9.27
CA ASN A 21 -1.54 -26.14 8.58
C ASN A 21 -1.91 -26.71 7.21
N TRP A 22 -3.17 -27.07 6.98
CA TRP A 22 -3.62 -27.69 5.73
C TRP A 22 -4.24 -26.68 4.76
N ILE A 23 -4.91 -25.64 5.27
CA ILE A 23 -5.59 -24.63 4.45
C ILE A 23 -4.64 -23.47 4.14
N ARG A 24 -4.28 -23.35 2.85
CA ARG A 24 -3.50 -22.20 2.34
C ARG A 24 -4.27 -20.89 2.50
N ASN A 25 -3.55 -19.81 2.82
CA ASN A 25 -4.15 -18.47 2.95
C ASN A 25 -4.84 -17.99 1.67
N GLU A 26 -4.37 -18.43 0.51
CA GLU A 26 -4.98 -18.14 -0.79
C GLU A 26 -6.38 -18.73 -0.91
N PHE A 27 -6.60 -19.94 -0.38
CA PHE A 27 -7.91 -20.57 -0.35
C PHE A 27 -8.88 -19.77 0.54
N ILE A 28 -8.44 -19.36 1.73
CA ILE A 28 -9.26 -18.54 2.66
C ILE A 28 -9.71 -17.24 2.00
N ARG A 29 -8.79 -16.57 1.30
CA ARG A 29 -9.09 -15.35 0.54
C ARG A 29 -10.03 -15.62 -0.63
N GLY A 30 -9.81 -16.70 -1.37
CA GLY A 30 -10.67 -17.14 -2.47
C GLY A 30 -12.10 -17.45 -2.03
N THR A 31 -12.28 -18.11 -0.88
CA THR A 31 -13.61 -18.38 -0.30
C THR A 31 -14.32 -17.10 0.12
N ALA A 32 -13.58 -16.11 0.63
CA ALA A 32 -14.14 -14.82 1.00
C ALA A 32 -14.29 -13.86 -0.19
N HIS A 33 -13.79 -14.23 -1.38
CA HIS A 33 -13.66 -13.39 -2.57
C HIS A 33 -12.78 -12.13 -2.38
N VAL A 34 -11.99 -12.04 -1.31
CA VAL A 34 -11.23 -10.84 -0.96
C VAL A 34 -9.79 -10.90 -1.50
N GLY A 35 -9.34 -9.81 -2.13
CA GLY A 35 -7.93 -9.61 -2.50
C GLY A 35 -6.98 -9.47 -1.30
N ARG A 36 -5.67 -9.30 -1.52
CA ARG A 36 -4.76 -9.07 -0.39
C ARG A 36 -4.98 -7.67 0.17
N PHE A 37 -5.21 -7.56 1.48
CA PHE A 37 -5.38 -6.25 2.13
C PHE A 37 -4.19 -5.30 1.90
N GLY A 38 -2.97 -5.84 1.81
CA GLY A 38 -1.77 -5.06 1.51
C GLY A 38 -1.86 -4.29 0.19
N ASP A 39 -2.51 -4.85 -0.83
CA ASP A 39 -2.66 -4.19 -2.12
C ASP A 39 -3.63 -3.01 -2.04
N LYS A 40 -4.70 -3.12 -1.23
CA LYS A 40 -5.61 -2.00 -0.96
C LYS A 40 -4.96 -0.88 -0.15
N VAL A 41 -4.11 -1.21 0.79
CA VAL A 41 -3.31 -0.22 1.53
C VAL A 41 -2.37 0.51 0.57
N ARG A 42 -1.70 -0.22 -0.34
CA ARG A 42 -0.85 0.36 -1.37
C ARG A 42 -1.63 1.30 -2.29
N GLU A 43 -2.82 0.90 -2.74
CA GLU A 43 -3.69 1.74 -3.54
C GLU A 43 -4.07 3.04 -2.79
N ALA A 44 -4.40 2.97 -1.50
CA ALA A 44 -4.72 4.15 -0.69
C ALA A 44 -3.51 5.09 -0.55
N ILE A 45 -2.32 4.54 -0.35
CA ILE A 45 -1.05 5.29 -0.33
C ILE A 45 -0.86 6.04 -1.65
N PHE A 46 -1.06 5.37 -2.79
CA PHE A 46 -0.91 5.99 -4.11
C PHE A 46 -2.00 7.02 -4.43
N ARG A 47 -3.24 6.81 -3.99
CA ARG A 47 -4.31 7.82 -4.11
C ARG A 47 -3.93 9.10 -3.38
N TRP A 48 -3.43 8.99 -2.14
CA TRP A 48 -2.97 10.14 -1.38
C TRP A 48 -1.73 10.78 -2.00
N PHE A 49 -0.74 10.00 -2.41
CA PHE A 49 0.47 10.50 -3.06
C PHE A 49 0.13 11.28 -4.33
N GLY A 50 -0.68 10.70 -5.22
CA GLY A 50 -1.13 11.38 -6.43
C GLY A 50 -1.98 12.62 -6.16
N HIS A 51 -2.78 12.61 -5.09
CA HIS A 51 -3.47 13.82 -4.63
C HIS A 51 -2.47 14.93 -4.28
N VAL A 52 -1.49 14.64 -3.44
CA VAL A 52 -0.48 15.60 -2.98
C VAL A 52 0.39 16.11 -4.14
N GLN A 53 0.80 15.23 -5.06
CA GLN A 53 1.66 15.61 -6.18
C GLN A 53 0.97 16.54 -7.17
N ARG A 54 -0.36 16.42 -7.36
CA ARG A 54 -1.15 17.31 -8.23
C ARG A 54 -1.54 18.63 -7.58
N ARG A 55 -1.23 18.84 -6.30
CA ARG A 55 -1.43 20.15 -5.64
C ARG A 55 -0.32 21.11 -6.05
N ASP A 56 -0.58 22.40 -5.84
CA ASP A 56 0.41 23.46 -6.07
C ASP A 56 1.71 23.22 -5.28
N THR A 57 2.83 23.74 -5.79
CA THR A 57 4.14 23.63 -5.14
C THR A 57 4.17 24.30 -3.76
N GLU A 58 3.36 25.33 -3.55
CA GLU A 58 3.23 25.98 -2.24
C GLU A 58 2.37 25.19 -1.23
N TYR A 59 1.68 24.16 -1.68
CA TYR A 59 0.92 23.30 -0.78
C TYR A 59 1.84 22.63 0.24
N ILE A 60 1.57 22.84 1.52
CA ILE A 60 2.39 22.36 2.64
C ILE A 60 2.66 20.86 2.52
N GLY A 61 1.65 20.06 2.15
CA GLY A 61 1.82 18.62 1.99
C GLY A 61 2.84 18.24 0.90
N ARG A 62 2.87 19.00 -0.20
CA ARG A 62 3.82 18.78 -1.31
C ARG A 62 5.23 19.21 -0.93
N ARG A 63 5.36 20.34 -0.22
CA ARG A 63 6.63 20.81 0.35
C ARG A 63 7.20 19.81 1.35
N MET A 64 6.40 19.35 2.30
CA MET A 64 6.81 18.38 3.33
C MET A 64 7.20 17.02 2.74
N LEU A 65 6.51 16.57 1.69
CA LEU A 65 6.84 15.32 1.01
C LEU A 65 8.22 15.36 0.33
N ARG A 66 8.61 16.53 -0.21
CA ARG A 66 9.90 16.75 -0.88
C ARG A 66 10.99 17.28 0.05
N LEU A 67 10.65 17.61 1.29
CA LEU A 67 11.58 18.22 2.23
C LEU A 67 12.63 17.19 2.67
N GLU A 68 13.89 17.48 2.34
CA GLU A 68 15.04 16.78 2.91
C GLU A 68 15.53 17.55 4.13
N LEU A 69 15.31 16.98 5.32
CA LEU A 69 15.80 17.57 6.55
C LEU A 69 17.34 17.44 6.62
N PRO A 70 18.08 18.52 6.91
CA PRO A 70 19.51 18.46 7.10
C PRO A 70 19.84 17.60 8.33
N GLY A 71 20.82 16.71 8.17
CA GLY A 71 21.27 15.79 9.21
C GLY A 71 21.37 14.34 8.73
N SER A 72 22.33 13.61 9.30
CA SER A 72 22.53 12.20 8.96
C SER A 72 21.52 11.31 9.71
N ARG A 73 20.95 10.32 9.03
CA ARG A 73 20.08 9.34 9.69
C ARG A 73 20.92 8.51 10.67
N LYS A 74 20.35 8.15 11.82
CA LYS A 74 21.03 7.28 12.79
C LYS A 74 21.50 5.99 12.10
N ARG A 75 22.73 5.58 12.40
CA ARG A 75 23.30 4.30 11.93
C ARG A 75 22.43 3.13 12.43
N GLY A 76 22.13 2.18 11.55
CA GLY A 76 21.22 1.06 11.82
C GLY A 76 20.01 1.07 10.88
N ARG A 77 18.87 0.51 11.32
CA ARG A 77 17.60 0.56 10.58
C ARG A 77 16.83 1.84 10.92
N PRO A 78 16.92 2.92 10.11
CA PRO A 78 16.12 4.11 10.35
C PRO A 78 14.63 3.80 10.16
N ARG A 79 13.77 4.59 10.81
CA ARG A 79 12.34 4.55 10.54
C ARG A 79 12.09 4.92 9.07
N ARG A 80 11.25 4.13 8.39
CA ARG A 80 10.85 4.39 7.00
C ARG A 80 10.07 5.69 6.93
N ARG A 81 10.43 6.58 6.00
CA ARG A 81 9.60 7.73 5.66
C ARG A 81 8.46 7.28 4.74
N PHE A 82 7.42 8.08 4.67
CA PHE A 82 6.32 7.83 3.75
C PHE A 82 6.81 7.69 2.29
N ILE A 83 7.68 8.60 1.84
CA ILE A 83 8.25 8.55 0.48
C ILE A 83 9.10 7.29 0.24
N ASP A 84 9.77 6.75 1.27
CA ASP A 84 10.56 5.52 1.14
C ASP A 84 9.62 4.34 0.82
N VAL A 85 8.43 4.30 1.46
CA VAL A 85 7.40 3.28 1.19
C VAL A 85 6.81 3.45 -0.20
N VAL A 86 6.47 4.68 -0.61
CA VAL A 86 5.93 4.96 -1.95
C VAL A 86 6.90 4.48 -3.04
N LYS A 87 8.20 4.75 -2.89
CA LYS A 87 9.22 4.34 -3.87
C LYS A 87 9.37 2.82 -3.97
N GLU A 88 9.34 2.11 -2.84
CA GLU A 88 9.36 0.64 -2.81
C GLU A 88 8.11 0.06 -3.48
N ASP A 89 6.93 0.60 -3.15
CA ASP A 89 5.67 0.17 -3.75
C ASP A 89 5.60 0.50 -5.25
N MET A 90 6.17 1.62 -5.69
CA MET A 90 6.27 1.97 -7.12
C MET A 90 7.08 0.94 -7.90
N GLN A 91 8.16 0.40 -7.31
CA GLN A 91 8.95 -0.67 -7.92
C GLN A 91 8.15 -1.97 -8.01
N VAL A 92 7.34 -2.29 -7.00
CA VAL A 92 6.50 -3.50 -6.99
C VAL A 92 5.42 -3.45 -8.08
N VAL A 93 4.78 -2.30 -8.29
CA VAL A 93 3.69 -2.14 -9.26
C VAL A 93 4.21 -1.76 -10.66
N GLY A 94 5.44 -1.27 -10.77
CA GLY A 94 6.02 -0.80 -12.04
C GLY A 94 5.50 0.57 -12.48
N VAL A 95 5.14 1.43 -11.52
CA VAL A 95 4.57 2.76 -11.79
C VAL A 95 5.62 3.84 -11.58
N THR A 96 5.64 4.84 -12.46
CA THR A 96 6.52 6.01 -12.38
C THR A 96 5.74 7.27 -11.97
N GLU A 97 6.41 8.22 -11.32
CA GLU A 97 5.84 9.51 -10.94
C GLU A 97 5.28 10.34 -12.13
N ALA A 98 5.79 10.10 -13.34
CA ALA A 98 5.32 10.78 -14.56
C ALA A 98 3.83 10.54 -14.86
N TYR A 99 3.30 9.37 -14.47
CA TYR A 99 1.90 9.02 -14.71
C TYR A 99 0.93 9.67 -13.72
N VAL A 100 1.43 10.37 -12.70
CA VAL A 100 0.60 10.97 -11.66
C VAL A 100 -0.27 12.11 -12.19
N GLU A 101 0.19 12.84 -13.21
CA GLU A 101 -0.58 13.96 -13.76
C GLU A 101 -1.85 13.49 -14.48
N ASP A 102 -1.77 12.38 -15.21
CA ASP A 102 -2.93 11.75 -15.84
C ASP A 102 -3.75 11.01 -14.79
N ARG A 103 -4.91 11.57 -14.42
CA ARG A 103 -5.82 10.97 -13.43
C ARG A 103 -6.40 9.64 -13.88
N GLY A 104 -6.68 9.48 -15.17
CA GLY A 104 -7.28 8.28 -15.73
C GLY A 104 -6.29 7.13 -15.69
N LEU A 105 -5.11 7.36 -16.26
CA LEU A 105 -4.01 6.39 -16.25
C LEU A 105 -3.56 6.08 -14.82
N TRP A 106 -3.41 7.10 -13.96
CA TRP A 106 -3.04 6.89 -12.55
C TRP A 106 -4.04 5.97 -11.85
N ARG A 107 -5.35 6.22 -12.02
CA ARG A 107 -6.38 5.39 -11.40
C ARG A 107 -6.35 3.95 -11.92
N GLN A 108 -6.12 3.76 -13.21
CA GLN A 108 -6.04 2.42 -13.81
C GLN A 108 -4.82 1.65 -13.29
N MET A 109 -3.65 2.28 -13.21
CA MET A 109 -2.40 1.64 -12.78
C MET A 109 -2.39 1.28 -11.29
N ILE A 110 -3.05 2.07 -10.44
CA ILE A 110 -3.07 1.83 -8.98
C ILE A 110 -4.22 0.94 -8.53
N CYS A 111 -5.23 0.72 -9.38
CA CYS A 111 -6.43 -0.03 -9.02
C CYS A 111 -6.07 -1.50 -8.81
N CYS A 112 -6.30 -2.03 -7.61
CA CYS A 112 -6.06 -3.45 -7.32
C CYS A 112 -7.33 -4.32 -7.39
N GLY A 113 -8.37 -3.88 -8.12
CA GLY A 113 -9.69 -4.53 -8.20
C GLY A 113 -10.54 -4.33 -6.94
N ASP A 114 -11.86 -4.51 -7.02
CA ASP A 114 -12.75 -4.44 -5.84
C ASP A 114 -12.67 -5.75 -5.02
N PRO A 115 -12.77 -5.66 -3.68
CA PRO A 115 -12.70 -6.82 -2.78
C PRO A 115 -13.95 -7.70 -2.80
#